data_AF-C0M7Y0-F1
#
_entry.id   AF-C0M7Y0-F1
#
_cell.length_a   1.000
_cell.length_b   1.000
_cell.length_c   1.000
_cell.angle_alpha   90.00
_cell.angle_beta   90.00
_cell.angle_gamma   90.00
#
_symmetry.space_group_name_H-M   'P 1'
#
loop_
_entity.id
_entity.type
_entity.pdbx_description
1 polymer ?
#
loop_
_entity_poly.entity_id
_entity_poly.type
_entity_poly.pdbx_seq_one_letter_code
_entity_poly.pdbx_strand_id
1 'polypeptide(L)'
;MVMLMRTLLFPVDNGLDSGLTGDGYAAEYDLWTGKVTWRQLGDGKIKRQQKVAAIINLIAAAISPLVIMSIIFTAKSLKLFDVDTSTTIYRYAPLMVGLVFFFSFELLMLAIRRLYPLAKEEPSLKRQHGYFKTMYDNTIRENDGVFNNLSVPFIGLYVAFLIAFSVIPIFYSQYLQQNSFWSYLGNLVGSSILISLVPNFLWNVLVKQLIYIKLIRKTKEKILKNET
;
A
#
# COMPACT_ATOMS: atom_id res chain seq x y z
N MET A 1 -2.27 -12.64 16.07
CA MET A 1 -2.55 -11.19 16.19
C MET A 1 -2.08 -10.49 14.92
N VAL A 2 -2.93 -9.69 14.22
CA VAL A 2 -2.43 -8.80 13.15
C VAL A 2 -1.70 -7.66 13.85
N MET A 3 -0.44 -7.38 13.51
CA MET A 3 0.19 -6.12 13.89
C MET A 3 0.35 -5.28 12.63
N LEU A 4 -0.30 -4.11 12.63
CA LEU A 4 -0.07 -3.07 11.64
C LEU A 4 1.41 -2.73 11.59
N MET A 5 1.95 -2.51 10.39
CA MET A 5 3.33 -2.11 10.18
C MET A 5 4.39 -3.11 10.71
N ARG A 6 4.04 -4.40 10.83
CA ARG A 6 4.98 -5.49 11.16
C ARG A 6 5.32 -6.37 9.96
N THR A 7 4.31 -6.68 9.15
CA THR A 7 4.44 -7.61 8.02
C THR A 7 4.35 -6.86 6.71
N LEU A 8 5.42 -6.90 5.95
CA LEU A 8 5.50 -6.32 4.61
C LEU A 8 5.03 -7.34 3.58
N LEU A 9 4.05 -6.96 2.76
CA LEU A 9 3.45 -7.82 1.77
C LEU A 9 4.09 -7.63 0.39
N PHE A 10 4.49 -8.73 -0.23
CA PHE A 10 4.96 -8.74 -1.62
C PHE A 10 3.84 -9.12 -2.59
N PRO A 11 3.87 -8.65 -3.84
CA PRO A 11 2.85 -8.97 -4.83
C PRO A 11 2.75 -10.47 -5.10
N VAL A 12 1.58 -10.93 -5.54
CA VAL A 12 1.44 -12.32 -6.00
C VAL A 12 2.08 -12.45 -7.37
N ASP A 13 2.85 -13.51 -7.59
CA ASP A 13 3.26 -13.91 -8.93
C ASP A 13 2.04 -14.46 -9.69
N ASN A 14 1.43 -13.59 -10.48
CA ASN A 14 0.21 -13.86 -11.24
C ASN A 14 0.48 -14.08 -12.75
N GLY A 15 1.74 -14.02 -13.18
CA GLY A 15 2.15 -14.22 -14.57
C GLY A 15 1.72 -13.14 -15.54
N LEU A 16 1.28 -11.96 -15.07
CA LEU A 16 0.81 -10.87 -15.95
C LEU A 16 1.94 -9.97 -16.47
N ASP A 17 2.97 -9.74 -15.66
CA ASP A 17 4.08 -8.87 -15.99
C ASP A 17 5.30 -9.65 -16.49
N SER A 18 6.25 -8.95 -17.12
CA SER A 18 7.48 -9.54 -17.64
C SER A 18 8.25 -10.33 -16.56
N GLY A 19 8.73 -11.52 -16.92
CA GLY A 19 9.53 -12.38 -16.04
C GLY A 19 8.79 -13.07 -14.90
N LEU A 20 7.47 -12.89 -14.77
CA LEU A 20 6.62 -13.59 -13.80
C LEU A 20 6.22 -14.97 -14.32
N THR A 21 6.21 -15.98 -13.43
CA THR A 21 5.95 -17.38 -13.82
C THR A 21 4.48 -17.78 -13.72
N GLY A 22 3.67 -17.02 -12.98
CA GLY A 22 2.25 -17.32 -12.74
C GLY A 22 1.98 -18.45 -11.76
N ASP A 23 2.98 -18.86 -10.97
CA ASP A 23 2.86 -19.97 -10.02
C ASP A 23 2.14 -19.63 -8.69
N GLY A 24 1.63 -18.40 -8.57
CA GLY A 24 0.80 -17.96 -7.46
C GLY A 24 1.56 -17.70 -6.16
N TYR A 25 2.90 -17.75 -6.15
CA TYR A 25 3.67 -17.48 -4.95
C TYR A 25 3.55 -16.02 -4.51
N ALA A 26 3.53 -15.82 -3.21
CA ALA A 26 3.65 -14.51 -2.59
C ALA A 26 4.42 -14.59 -1.28
N ALA A 27 5.35 -13.65 -1.12
CA ALA A 27 6.11 -13.52 0.11
C ALA A 27 5.46 -12.54 1.10
N GLU A 28 5.65 -12.84 2.38
CA GLU A 28 5.43 -11.93 3.50
C GLU A 28 6.75 -11.80 4.24
N TYR A 29 7.17 -10.58 4.57
CA TYR A 29 8.37 -10.34 5.37
C TYR A 29 8.01 -9.72 6.71
N ASP A 30 8.37 -10.37 7.80
CA ASP A 30 8.23 -9.83 9.13
C ASP A 30 9.44 -8.95 9.45
N LEU A 31 9.22 -7.64 9.64
CA LEU A 31 10.28 -6.66 9.85
C LEU A 31 11.05 -6.87 11.17
N TRP A 32 10.43 -7.49 12.17
CA TRP A 32 11.02 -7.63 13.51
C TRP A 32 11.88 -8.88 13.61
N THR A 33 11.39 -9.98 13.05
CA THR A 33 12.10 -11.27 13.05
C THR A 33 12.99 -11.47 11.83
N GLY A 34 12.77 -10.69 10.77
CA GLY A 34 13.43 -10.87 9.49
C GLY A 34 13.06 -12.17 8.76
N LYS A 35 11.99 -12.85 9.18
CA LYS A 35 11.50 -14.09 8.58
C LYS A 35 10.69 -13.80 7.32
N VAL A 36 10.95 -14.58 6.27
CA VAL A 36 10.10 -14.64 5.07
C VAL A 36 9.13 -15.79 5.24
N THR A 37 7.84 -15.54 5.01
CA THR A 37 6.79 -16.57 4.98
C THR A 37 6.23 -16.62 3.57
N TRP A 38 6.09 -17.82 3.01
CA TRP A 38 5.57 -18.03 1.67
C TRP A 38 4.11 -18.48 1.72
N ARG A 39 3.30 -17.87 0.84
CA ARG A 39 1.93 -18.28 0.55
C ARG A 39 1.83 -18.60 -0.93
N GLN A 40 0.91 -19.49 -1.30
CA GLN A 40 0.71 -19.85 -2.70
C GLN A 40 -0.78 -19.89 -3.03
N LEU A 41 -1.19 -19.12 -4.03
CA LEU A 41 -2.52 -19.19 -4.61
C LEU A 41 -2.59 -20.33 -5.63
N GLY A 42 -3.65 -21.12 -5.59
CA GLY A 42 -3.91 -22.11 -6.64
C GLY A 42 -4.48 -21.46 -7.91
N ASP A 43 -4.23 -22.09 -9.07
CA ASP A 43 -4.49 -21.55 -10.42
C ASP A 43 -5.93 -21.02 -10.64
N GLY A 44 -6.95 -21.72 -10.13
CA GLY A 44 -8.35 -21.29 -10.23
C GLY A 44 -8.70 -20.02 -9.42
N LYS A 45 -7.87 -19.64 -8.44
CA LYS A 45 -8.08 -18.48 -7.55
C LYS A 45 -7.41 -17.20 -8.07
N ILE A 46 -6.45 -17.29 -9.00
CA ILE A 46 -5.74 -16.14 -9.58
C ILE A 46 -6.70 -15.26 -10.42
N LYS A 47 -7.53 -15.87 -11.28
CA LYS A 47 -8.57 -15.16 -12.05
C LYS A 47 -9.66 -14.54 -11.16
N ARG A 48 -9.97 -15.16 -10.01
CA ARG A 48 -10.95 -14.65 -9.04
C ARG A 48 -10.38 -13.49 -8.22
N GLN A 49 -9.08 -13.52 -7.92
CA GLN A 49 -8.37 -12.45 -7.22
C GLN A 49 -8.38 -11.14 -8.01
N GLN A 50 -8.26 -11.18 -9.35
CA GLN A 50 -8.37 -9.98 -10.20
C GLN A 50 -9.73 -9.27 -10.05
N LYS A 51 -10.83 -10.04 -10.03
CA LYS A 51 -12.19 -9.49 -9.83
C LYS A 51 -12.41 -8.97 -8.40
N VAL A 52 -11.85 -9.66 -7.40
CA VAL A 52 -12.00 -9.29 -5.99
C VAL A 52 -11.16 -8.06 -5.63
N ALA A 53 -9.95 -7.91 -6.18
CA ALA A 53 -9.11 -6.74 -5.95
C ALA A 53 -9.76 -5.43 -6.46
N ALA A 54 -10.44 -5.49 -7.62
CA ALA A 54 -11.18 -4.36 -8.15
C ALA A 54 -12.36 -3.92 -7.25
N ILE A 55 -13.13 -4.89 -6.73
CA ILE A 55 -14.25 -4.63 -5.81
C ILE A 55 -13.75 -4.11 -4.46
N ILE A 56 -12.62 -4.63 -3.99
CA ILE A 56 -12.02 -4.23 -2.71
C ILE A 56 -11.46 -2.80 -2.76
N ASN A 57 -10.83 -2.39 -3.86
CA ASN A 57 -10.42 -0.99 -4.07
C ASN A 57 -11.62 -0.04 -4.05
N LEU A 58 -12.76 -0.46 -4.63
CA LEU A 58 -14.02 0.30 -4.62
C LEU A 58 -14.59 0.44 -3.19
N ILE A 59 -14.54 -0.63 -2.40
CA ILE A 59 -15.06 -0.66 -1.03
C ILE A 59 -14.15 0.10 -0.05
N ALA A 60 -12.83 -0.02 -0.19
CA ALA A 60 -11.85 0.69 0.63
C ALA A 60 -11.96 2.22 0.47
N ALA A 61 -12.28 2.70 -0.74
CA ALA A 61 -12.52 4.10 -1.02
C ALA A 61 -13.82 4.64 -0.38
N ALA A 62 -14.81 3.78 -0.10
CA ALA A 62 -16.15 4.20 0.30
C ALA A 62 -16.38 4.25 1.83
N ILE A 63 -15.69 3.43 2.62
CA ILE A 63 -16.12 3.15 4.01
C ILE A 63 -15.66 4.21 5.04
N SER A 64 -14.55 4.91 4.80
CA SER A 64 -13.92 5.71 5.88
C SER A 64 -14.30 7.21 5.94
N PRO A 65 -14.58 7.96 4.86
CA PRO A 65 -14.84 9.39 4.98
C PRO A 65 -16.20 9.72 5.62
N LEU A 66 -17.23 8.91 5.37
CA LEU A 66 -18.59 9.14 5.90
C LEU A 66 -18.71 8.85 7.40
N VAL A 67 -17.99 7.83 7.90
CA VAL A 67 -18.01 7.44 9.32
C VAL A 67 -17.23 8.43 10.19
N ILE A 68 -16.10 8.95 9.70
CA ILE A 68 -15.35 9.97 10.44
C ILE A 68 -16.12 11.31 10.42
N MET A 69 -16.79 11.62 9.30
CA MET A 69 -17.71 12.76 9.21
C MET A 69 -18.84 12.67 10.21
N SER A 70 -19.51 11.52 10.37
CA SER A 70 -20.59 11.39 11.36
C SER A 70 -20.06 11.61 12.78
N ILE A 71 -18.89 11.06 13.13
CA ILE A 71 -18.27 11.29 14.44
C ILE A 71 -17.95 12.78 14.66
N ILE A 72 -17.31 13.45 13.69
CA ILE A 72 -16.94 14.87 13.80
C ILE A 72 -18.18 15.77 13.88
N PHE A 73 -19.19 15.51 13.04
CA PHE A 73 -20.40 16.32 12.98
C PHE A 73 -21.30 16.10 14.20
N THR A 74 -21.42 14.86 14.67
CA THR A 74 -22.09 14.53 15.94
C THR A 74 -21.36 15.16 17.13
N ALA A 75 -20.03 15.14 17.15
CA ALA A 75 -19.28 15.81 18.21
C ALA A 75 -19.45 17.34 18.21
N LYS A 76 -19.53 17.95 17.01
CA LYS A 76 -19.84 19.38 16.86
C LYS A 76 -21.28 19.71 17.28
N SER A 77 -22.27 18.92 16.85
CA SER A 77 -23.68 19.17 17.17
C SER A 77 -23.97 19.01 18.66
N LEU A 78 -23.25 18.10 19.31
CA LEU A 78 -23.31 17.87 20.76
C LEU A 78 -22.43 18.85 21.57
N LYS A 79 -21.73 19.80 20.92
CA LYS A 79 -20.79 20.75 21.54
C LYS A 79 -19.79 20.06 22.50
N LEU A 80 -19.33 18.87 22.14
CA LEU A 80 -18.45 18.07 23.02
C LEU A 80 -17.03 18.64 23.15
N PHE A 81 -16.69 19.66 22.36
CA PHE A 81 -15.36 20.26 22.33
C PHE A 81 -15.46 21.80 22.35
N ASP A 82 -14.54 22.44 23.08
CA ASP A 82 -14.37 23.90 23.06
C ASP A 82 -14.05 24.42 21.65
N VAL A 83 -14.35 25.70 21.41
CA VAL A 83 -14.24 26.35 20.10
C VAL A 83 -12.82 26.24 19.52
N ASP A 84 -11.78 26.40 20.34
CA ASP A 84 -10.37 26.24 19.94
C ASP A 84 -10.02 24.79 19.54
N THR A 85 -10.53 23.82 20.29
CA THR A 85 -10.35 22.39 20.02
C THR A 85 -11.05 22.00 18.73
N SER A 86 -12.25 22.51 18.49
CA SER A 86 -13.00 22.27 17.26
C SER A 86 -12.25 22.78 16.03
N THR A 87 -11.70 24.00 16.10
CA THR A 87 -10.96 24.64 15.00
C THR A 87 -9.67 23.88 14.68
N THR A 88 -8.99 23.39 15.71
CA THR A 88 -7.79 22.54 15.57
C THR A 88 -8.12 21.20 14.91
N ILE A 89 -9.18 20.52 15.38
CA ILE A 89 -9.64 19.25 14.82
C ILE A 89 -9.99 19.41 13.33
N TYR A 90 -10.69 20.48 12.95
CA TYR A 90 -11.01 20.76 11.54
C TYR A 90 -9.75 20.96 10.71
N ARG A 91 -8.79 21.75 11.18
CA ARG A 91 -7.53 21.98 10.45
C ARG A 91 -6.80 20.67 10.15
N TYR A 92 -6.75 19.75 11.11
CA TYR A 92 -6.03 18.48 10.96
C TYR A 92 -6.91 17.32 10.49
N ALA A 93 -8.19 17.54 10.18
CA ALA A 93 -9.11 16.50 9.75
C ALA A 93 -8.60 15.72 8.52
N PRO A 94 -8.02 16.35 7.46
CA PRO A 94 -7.47 15.61 6.34
C PRO A 94 -6.33 14.67 6.73
N LEU A 95 -5.51 15.07 7.71
CA LEU A 95 -4.41 14.23 8.21
C LEU A 95 -4.96 13.02 8.96
N MET A 96 -5.90 13.24 9.89
CA MET A 96 -6.50 12.15 10.66
C MET A 96 -7.23 11.15 9.76
N VAL A 97 -8.07 11.65 8.83
CA VAL A 97 -8.81 10.83 7.87
C VAL A 97 -7.84 10.11 6.93
N GLY A 98 -6.80 10.79 6.43
CA GLY A 98 -5.79 10.17 5.57
C GLY A 98 -5.03 9.04 6.26
N LEU A 99 -4.68 9.19 7.55
CA LEU A 99 -4.09 8.09 8.32
C LEU A 99 -5.06 6.91 8.47
N VAL A 100 -6.34 7.18 8.72
CA VAL A 100 -7.35 6.11 8.80
C VAL A 100 -7.48 5.39 7.44
N PHE A 101 -7.47 6.11 6.31
CA PHE A 101 -7.46 5.51 4.97
C PHE A 101 -6.26 4.58 4.80
N PHE A 102 -5.06 5.05 5.13
CA PHE A 102 -3.85 4.24 5.05
C PHE A 102 -3.95 2.96 5.89
N PHE A 103 -4.30 3.07 7.18
CA PHE A 103 -4.40 1.90 8.05
C PHE A 103 -5.52 0.94 7.62
N SER A 104 -6.66 1.47 7.17
CA SER A 104 -7.77 0.67 6.68
C SER A 104 -7.36 -0.12 5.44
N PHE A 105 -6.65 0.52 4.51
CA PHE A 105 -6.10 -0.13 3.32
C PHE A 105 -5.08 -1.22 3.69
N GLU A 106 -4.12 -0.94 4.57
CA GLU A 106 -3.12 -1.93 5.00
C GLU A 106 -3.77 -3.14 5.71
N LEU A 107 -4.73 -2.89 6.59
CA LEU A 107 -5.49 -3.97 7.25
C LEU A 107 -6.26 -4.82 6.26
N LEU A 108 -6.88 -4.18 5.27
CA LEU A 108 -7.61 -4.88 4.21
C LEU A 108 -6.67 -5.75 3.38
N MET A 109 -5.51 -5.23 2.98
CA MET A 109 -4.50 -6.00 2.26
C MET A 109 -3.98 -7.19 3.07
N LEU A 110 -3.75 -7.01 4.37
CA LEU A 110 -3.39 -8.10 5.29
C LEU A 110 -4.51 -9.13 5.43
N ALA A 111 -5.76 -8.70 5.53
CA ALA A 111 -6.92 -9.58 5.64
C ALA A 111 -7.09 -10.43 4.38
N ILE A 112 -6.96 -9.83 3.19
CA ILE A 112 -6.99 -10.53 1.91
C ILE A 112 -5.86 -11.56 1.83
N ARG A 113 -4.65 -11.15 2.21
CA ARG A 113 -3.47 -12.02 2.15
C ARG A 113 -3.63 -13.28 2.99
N ARG A 114 -4.30 -13.19 4.15
CA ARG A 114 -4.57 -14.34 5.01
C ARG A 114 -5.44 -15.40 4.38
N LEU A 115 -6.26 -15.04 3.38
CA LEU A 115 -7.07 -16.00 2.63
C LEU A 115 -6.20 -16.91 1.74
N TYR A 116 -4.93 -16.55 1.49
CA TYR A 116 -4.02 -17.36 0.70
C TYR A 116 -3.38 -18.40 1.60
N PRO A 117 -3.44 -19.69 1.25
CA PRO A 117 -2.86 -20.73 2.09
C PRO A 117 -1.34 -20.56 2.18
N LEU A 118 -0.76 -20.97 3.31
CA LEU A 118 0.69 -21.10 3.43
C LEU A 118 1.18 -22.09 2.37
N ALA A 119 2.31 -21.77 1.75
CA ALA A 119 2.96 -22.71 0.85
C ALA A 119 3.34 -23.96 1.65
N LYS A 120 3.14 -25.14 1.05
CA LYS A 120 3.50 -26.42 1.69
C LYS A 120 5.00 -26.52 1.96
N GLU A 121 5.78 -25.98 1.04
CA GLU A 121 7.24 -25.93 1.09
C GLU A 121 7.71 -24.53 0.69
N GLU A 122 8.87 -24.12 1.20
CA GLU A 122 9.51 -22.91 0.70
C GLU A 122 9.98 -23.11 -0.74
N PRO A 123 9.84 -22.11 -1.63
CA PRO A 123 10.37 -22.21 -2.98
C PRO A 123 11.89 -22.39 -2.96
N SER A 124 12.45 -23.03 -4.00
CA SER A 124 13.89 -23.20 -4.13
C SER A 124 14.63 -21.84 -4.09
N LEU A 125 15.88 -21.81 -3.61
CA LEU A 125 16.65 -20.55 -3.50
C LEU A 125 16.72 -19.79 -4.83
N LYS A 126 16.87 -20.51 -5.95
CA LYS A 126 16.85 -19.92 -7.30
C LYS A 126 15.50 -19.27 -7.61
N ARG A 127 14.39 -19.93 -7.27
CA ARG A 127 13.04 -19.37 -7.44
C ARG A 127 12.79 -18.18 -6.51
N GLN A 128 13.23 -18.23 -5.26
CA GLN A 128 13.14 -17.09 -4.32
C GLN A 128 13.89 -15.87 -4.87
N HIS A 129 15.13 -16.06 -5.33
CA HIS A 129 15.92 -14.99 -5.92
C HIS A 129 15.25 -14.38 -7.14
N GLY A 130 14.79 -15.24 -8.07
CA GLY A 130 14.06 -14.81 -9.26
C GLY A 130 12.80 -14.03 -8.91
N TYR A 131 11.98 -14.53 -7.98
CA TYR A 131 10.79 -13.84 -7.49
C TYR A 131 11.10 -12.44 -6.96
N PHE A 132 12.05 -12.30 -6.03
CA PHE A 132 12.35 -10.97 -5.46
C PHE A 132 12.93 -10.01 -6.48
N LYS A 133 13.77 -10.51 -7.40
CA LYS A 133 14.38 -9.69 -8.44
C LYS A 133 13.33 -9.21 -9.44
N THR A 134 12.53 -10.11 -10.01
CA THR A 134 11.48 -9.75 -10.95
C THR A 134 10.46 -8.81 -10.31
N MET A 135 10.02 -9.10 -9.08
CA MET A 135 9.07 -8.23 -8.38
C MET A 135 9.67 -6.84 -8.09
N TYR A 136 10.96 -6.76 -7.73
CA TYR A 136 11.65 -5.48 -7.56
C TYR A 136 11.73 -4.70 -8.87
N ASP A 137 12.15 -5.36 -9.95
CA ASP A 137 12.27 -4.75 -11.27
C ASP A 137 10.89 -4.24 -11.72
N ASN A 138 9.84 -5.07 -11.68
CA ASN A 138 8.51 -4.70 -12.13
C ASN A 138 7.84 -3.63 -11.25
N THR A 139 7.98 -3.69 -9.92
CA THR A 139 7.22 -2.80 -9.01
C THR A 139 7.93 -1.51 -8.61
N ILE A 140 9.26 -1.49 -8.60
CA ILE A 140 10.04 -0.34 -8.10
C ILE A 140 10.83 0.30 -9.23
N ARG A 141 11.57 -0.51 -10.00
CA ARG A 141 12.51 0.00 -10.98
C ARG A 141 11.81 0.38 -12.28
N GLU A 142 11.12 -0.52 -12.93
CA GLU A 142 10.55 -0.34 -14.27
C GLU A 142 9.10 0.13 -14.18
N ASN A 143 8.39 -0.20 -13.09
CA ASN A 143 6.97 0.17 -12.88
C ASN A 143 6.07 -0.34 -14.03
N ASP A 144 6.44 -1.48 -14.62
CA ASP A 144 5.83 -2.02 -15.85
C ASP A 144 4.32 -2.16 -15.77
N GLY A 145 3.78 -2.59 -14.63
CA GLY A 145 2.35 -2.77 -14.42
C GLY A 145 1.51 -1.48 -14.40
N VAL A 146 2.13 -0.30 -14.33
CA VAL A 146 1.43 1.01 -14.34
C VAL A 146 1.75 1.82 -15.59
N PHE A 147 3.00 1.77 -16.06
CA PHE A 147 3.49 2.63 -17.13
C PHE A 147 3.83 1.90 -18.44
N ASN A 148 3.46 0.61 -18.59
CA ASN A 148 3.56 -0.20 -19.81
C ASN A 148 4.77 0.14 -20.70
N ASN A 149 5.95 -0.40 -20.37
CA ASN A 149 7.20 -0.27 -21.15
C ASN A 149 7.82 1.14 -21.20
N LEU A 150 7.54 2.01 -20.24
CA LEU A 150 8.29 3.27 -20.09
C LEU A 150 9.70 2.96 -19.58
N SER A 151 10.72 3.26 -20.41
CA SER A 151 12.13 2.92 -20.16
C SER A 151 12.80 3.72 -19.04
N VAL A 152 12.07 4.60 -18.34
CA VAL A 152 12.62 5.49 -17.31
C VAL A 152 12.57 4.80 -15.96
N PRO A 153 13.72 4.43 -15.37
CA PRO A 153 13.74 3.75 -14.10
C PRO A 153 13.28 4.68 -12.97
N PHE A 154 12.52 4.12 -12.03
CA PHE A 154 11.98 4.76 -10.83
C PHE A 154 10.97 5.88 -11.12
N ILE A 155 10.30 5.88 -12.26
CA ILE A 155 9.32 6.93 -12.61
C ILE A 155 8.21 7.09 -11.58
N GLY A 156 7.70 5.98 -11.02
CA GLY A 156 6.71 6.01 -9.95
C GLY A 156 7.20 6.72 -8.69
N LEU A 157 8.51 6.62 -8.39
CA LEU A 157 9.14 7.35 -7.29
C LEU A 157 9.10 8.86 -7.56
N TYR A 158 9.51 9.31 -8.75
CA TYR A 158 9.50 10.74 -9.10
C TYR A 158 8.09 11.33 -9.08
N VAL A 159 7.10 10.60 -9.59
CA VAL A 159 5.68 11.00 -9.55
C VAL A 159 5.20 11.10 -8.10
N ALA A 160 5.55 10.14 -7.24
CA ALA A 160 5.19 10.19 -5.83
C ALA A 160 5.81 11.40 -5.11
N PHE A 161 7.07 11.75 -5.41
CA PHE A 161 7.71 12.97 -4.91
C PHE A 161 6.96 14.22 -5.39
N LEU A 162 6.61 14.31 -6.68
CA LEU A 162 5.84 15.43 -7.22
C LEU A 162 4.49 15.58 -6.50
N ILE A 163 3.77 14.48 -6.29
CA ILE A 163 2.50 14.48 -5.57
C ILE A 163 2.70 14.98 -4.14
N ALA A 164 3.72 14.46 -3.44
CA ALA A 164 3.97 14.79 -2.05
C ALA A 164 4.34 16.26 -1.83
N PHE A 165 5.19 16.84 -2.69
CA PHE A 165 5.75 18.18 -2.51
C PHE A 165 4.97 19.29 -3.24
N SER A 166 4.13 18.95 -4.22
CA SER A 166 3.36 19.94 -4.98
C SER A 166 1.85 19.75 -4.82
N VAL A 167 1.34 18.56 -5.11
CA VAL A 167 -0.12 18.34 -5.17
C VAL A 167 -0.76 18.37 -3.79
N ILE A 168 -0.14 17.75 -2.78
CA ILE A 168 -0.64 17.75 -1.39
C ILE A 168 -0.76 19.19 -0.84
N PRO A 169 0.28 20.05 -0.89
CA PRO A 169 0.16 21.43 -0.41
C PRO A 169 -0.96 22.22 -1.10
N ILE A 170 -1.12 22.08 -2.42
CA ILE A 170 -2.16 22.77 -3.18
C ILE A 170 -3.56 22.35 -2.72
N PHE A 171 -3.82 21.03 -2.68
CA PHE A 171 -5.11 20.50 -2.24
C PHE A 171 -5.41 20.85 -0.79
N TYR A 172 -4.40 20.82 0.08
CA TYR A 172 -4.56 21.19 1.48
C TYR A 172 -4.81 22.70 1.65
N SER A 173 -4.18 23.56 0.84
CA SER A 173 -4.48 25.00 0.82
C SER A 173 -5.93 25.24 0.38
N GLN A 174 -6.40 24.52 -0.64
CA GLN A 174 -7.80 24.58 -1.06
C GLN A 174 -8.73 24.07 0.05
N TYR A 175 -8.34 23.01 0.78
CA TYR A 175 -9.06 22.51 1.95
C TYR A 175 -9.31 23.60 2.99
N LEU A 176 -8.37 24.51 3.21
CA LEU A 176 -8.51 25.58 4.21
C LEU A 176 -9.40 26.76 3.76
N GLN A 177 -9.71 26.89 2.47
CA GLN A 177 -10.41 28.05 1.90
C GLN A 177 -11.86 27.71 1.46
N GLN A 178 -12.63 27.00 2.29
CA GLN A 178 -13.95 26.50 1.89
C GLN A 178 -15.06 27.53 1.96
N ASN A 179 -15.80 27.65 0.86
CA ASN A 179 -16.95 28.55 0.73
C ASN A 179 -18.30 27.81 0.74
N SER A 180 -18.32 26.47 0.69
CA SER A 180 -19.55 25.68 0.70
C SER A 180 -19.35 24.29 1.32
N PHE A 181 -20.45 23.68 1.77
CA PHE A 181 -20.45 22.33 2.36
C PHE A 181 -19.92 21.26 1.40
N TRP A 182 -20.37 21.28 0.13
CA TRP A 182 -19.93 20.30 -0.87
C TRP A 182 -18.46 20.48 -1.24
N SER A 183 -17.99 21.72 -1.31
CA SER A 183 -16.57 22.03 -1.53
C SER A 183 -15.71 21.53 -0.36
N TYR A 184 -16.17 21.76 0.88
CA TYR A 184 -15.51 21.22 2.07
C TYR A 184 -15.39 19.70 2.02
N LEU A 185 -16.48 19.00 1.71
CA LEU A 185 -16.50 17.54 1.68
C LEU A 185 -15.57 16.99 0.60
N GLY A 186 -15.65 17.54 -0.63
CA GLY A 186 -14.79 17.12 -1.74
C GLY A 186 -13.31 17.31 -1.42
N ASN A 187 -12.94 18.48 -0.89
CA ASN A 187 -11.56 18.80 -0.55
C ASN A 187 -11.04 18.04 0.67
N LEU A 188 -11.90 17.74 1.66
CA LEU A 188 -11.55 16.86 2.78
C LEU A 188 -11.18 15.47 2.25
N VAL A 189 -12.05 14.87 1.43
CA VAL A 189 -11.82 13.53 0.86
C VAL A 189 -10.57 13.53 -0.01
N GLY A 190 -10.46 14.48 -0.96
CA GLY A 190 -9.32 14.59 -1.86
C GLY A 190 -8.00 14.77 -1.12
N SER A 191 -7.94 15.72 -0.18
CA SER A 191 -6.74 15.95 0.64
C SER A 191 -6.40 14.74 1.50
N SER A 192 -7.39 14.06 2.06
CA SER A 192 -7.17 12.86 2.88
C SER A 192 -6.62 11.69 2.06
N ILE A 193 -7.14 11.47 0.84
CA ILE A 193 -6.61 10.46 -0.08
C ILE A 193 -5.15 10.78 -0.39
N LEU A 194 -4.83 12.02 -0.79
CA LEU A 194 -3.47 12.40 -1.12
C LEU A 194 -2.53 12.27 0.08
N ILE A 195 -2.96 12.69 1.27
CA ILE A 195 -2.16 12.53 2.50
C ILE A 195 -1.93 11.05 2.82
N SER A 196 -2.91 10.18 2.61
CA SER A 196 -2.75 8.72 2.83
C SER A 196 -1.67 8.08 1.93
N LEU A 197 -1.36 8.71 0.80
CA LEU A 197 -0.27 8.28 -0.09
C LEU A 197 1.11 8.48 0.56
N VAL A 198 1.26 9.40 1.51
CA VAL A 198 2.55 9.65 2.18
C VAL A 198 3.01 8.44 3.00
N PRO A 199 2.27 7.94 4.01
CA PRO A 199 2.67 6.74 4.72
C PRO A 199 2.70 5.51 3.79
N ASN A 200 1.83 5.44 2.78
CA ASN A 200 1.87 4.40 1.76
C ASN A 200 3.19 4.41 0.97
N PHE A 201 3.69 5.58 0.58
CA PHE A 201 4.98 5.72 -0.10
C PHE A 201 6.13 5.29 0.80
N LEU A 202 6.16 5.77 2.04
CA LEU A 202 7.19 5.35 3.01
C LEU A 202 7.21 3.82 3.20
N TRP A 203 6.02 3.22 3.35
CA TRP A 203 5.88 1.80 3.65
C TRP A 203 6.06 0.89 2.42
N ASN A 204 5.26 1.12 1.37
CA ASN A 204 5.17 0.25 0.21
C ASN A 204 6.19 0.56 -0.89
N VAL A 205 6.86 1.72 -0.85
CA VAL A 205 7.94 2.06 -1.78
C VAL A 205 9.28 2.05 -1.08
N LEU A 206 9.55 2.96 -0.12
CA LEU A 206 10.89 3.10 0.47
C LEU A 206 11.31 1.87 1.30
N VAL A 207 10.51 1.50 2.31
CA VAL A 207 10.84 0.35 3.17
C VAL A 207 10.88 -0.93 2.33
N LYS A 208 9.88 -1.13 1.47
CA LYS A 208 9.80 -2.32 0.59
C LYS A 208 11.00 -2.44 -0.35
N GLN A 209 11.45 -1.34 -0.95
CA GLN A 209 12.67 -1.30 -1.77
C GLN A 209 13.90 -1.77 -0.98
N LEU A 210 14.09 -1.26 0.25
CA LEU A 210 15.22 -1.68 1.09
C LEU A 210 15.16 -3.18 1.40
N ILE A 211 13.96 -3.71 1.70
CA ILE A 211 13.78 -5.13 1.96
C ILE A 211 14.01 -5.98 0.69
N TYR A 212 13.55 -5.54 -0.49
CA TYR A 212 13.86 -6.23 -1.75
C TYR A 212 15.36 -6.37 -1.95
N ILE A 213 16.11 -5.27 -1.87
CA ILE A 213 17.57 -5.28 -2.05
C ILE A 213 18.23 -6.24 -1.05
N LYS A 214 17.79 -6.19 0.22
CA LYS A 214 18.28 -7.10 1.27
C LYS A 214 18.03 -8.57 0.93
N LEU A 215 16.81 -8.92 0.50
CA LEU A 215 16.43 -10.31 0.19
C LEU A 215 17.10 -10.82 -1.09
N ILE A 216 17.26 -9.99 -2.11
CA ILE A 216 17.98 -10.31 -3.35
C ILE A 216 19.46 -10.63 -3.04
N ARG A 217 20.13 -9.80 -2.23
CA ARG A 217 21.52 -10.06 -1.81
C ARG A 217 21.63 -11.35 -1.00
N LYS A 218 20.79 -11.52 0.02
CA LYS A 218 20.77 -12.70 0.89
C LYS A 218 20.54 -14.00 0.11
N THR A 219 19.62 -14.01 -0.86
CA THR A 219 19.35 -15.19 -1.68
C THR A 219 20.51 -15.50 -2.62
N LYS A 220 21.11 -14.49 -3.24
CA LYS A 220 22.31 -14.64 -4.10
C LYS A 220 23.50 -15.24 -3.33
N GLU A 221 23.80 -14.73 -2.14
CA GLU A 221 24.89 -15.22 -1.30
C GLU A 221 24.68 -16.68 -0.88
N LYS A 222 23.44 -17.07 -0.54
CA LYS A 222 23.12 -18.46 -0.20
C LYS A 222 23.26 -19.42 -1.38
N ILE A 223 22.88 -18.98 -2.58
CA ILE A 223 23.06 -19.79 -3.80
C ILE A 223 24.55 -20.08 -4.00
N LEU A 224 25.39 -19.05 -3.96
CA LEU A 224 26.84 -19.21 -4.14
C LEU A 224 27.47 -20.15 -3.09
N LYS A 225 27.04 -20.06 -1.83
CA LYS A 225 27.51 -20.95 -0.74
C LYS A 225 27.06 -22.40 -0.88
N ASN A 226 25.95 -22.66 -1.55
CA ASN A 226 25.46 -24.02 -1.77
C ASN A 226 26.04 -24.66 -3.04
N GLU A 227 26.65 -23.86 -3.91
CA GLU A 227 27.34 -24.29 -5.14
C GLU A 227 28.86 -24.46 -4.92
N THR A 228 29.37 -24.17 -3.72
CA THR A 228 30.78 -24.35 -3.29
C THR A 228 30.90 -25.45 -2.25
#